data_AF-A0A9X4GJV9-F1
#
_entry.id   AF-A0A9X4GJV9-F1
#
_cell.length_a   1.000
_cell.length_b   1.000
_cell.length_c   1.000
_cell.angle_alpha   90.00
_cell.angle_beta   90.00
_cell.angle_gamma   90.00
#
_symmetry.space_group_name_H-M   'P 1'
#
loop_
_entity.id
_entity.type
_entity.pdbx_description
1 polymer ?
#
loop_
_entity_poly.entity_id
_entity_poly.type
_entity_poly.pdbx_seq_one_letter_code
_entity_poly.pdbx_strand_id
1 'polypeptide(L)'
;MTATNKPMTGAQLDELMAVAMRMQSDSEKMGERPVSLFAYAVQIAVLEIREVRSKYEELQSQNADMAVQLTNAESKCRELAAGHWPRLQEQDINALMRFNETCEDGEGYDIGAEAMARLVEIGLAGKGPHGIRNITPFGQWVINAREGEVDLEPLKTEEDNIAESALRMAQLRTGAAQ
;
A
#
# COMPACT_ATOMS: atom_id res chain seq x y z
N MET A 1 22.29 -14.54 41.08
CA MET A 1 22.46 -15.58 40.06
C MET A 1 21.52 -15.29 38.90
N THR A 2 21.99 -14.65 37.84
CA THR A 2 21.23 -14.47 36.60
C THR A 2 21.41 -15.74 35.77
N ALA A 3 20.48 -16.68 35.88
CA ALA A 3 20.44 -17.81 34.95
C ALA A 3 20.18 -17.24 33.55
N THR A 4 21.18 -17.29 32.69
CA THR A 4 21.00 -17.04 31.25
C THR A 4 20.15 -18.18 30.68
N ASN A 5 18.84 -17.99 30.67
CA ASN A 5 17.88 -18.89 30.03
C ASN A 5 18.05 -18.83 28.51
N LYS A 6 19.03 -19.56 28.01
CA LYS A 6 19.24 -19.72 26.57
C LYS A 6 18.06 -20.52 26.00
N PRO A 7 17.33 -20.00 24.99
CA PRO A 7 16.26 -20.76 24.37
C PRO A 7 16.83 -22.02 23.71
N MET A 8 16.12 -23.15 23.80
CA MET A 8 16.49 -24.39 23.11
C MET A 8 16.63 -24.13 21.60
N THR A 9 17.57 -24.74 20.91
CA THR A 9 17.67 -24.65 19.44
C THR A 9 16.59 -25.48 18.74
N GLY A 10 16.37 -25.28 17.44
CA GLY A 10 15.45 -26.12 16.65
C GLY A 10 15.81 -27.60 16.73
N ALA A 11 17.10 -27.94 16.59
CA ALA A 11 17.60 -29.30 16.73
C ALA A 11 17.32 -29.89 18.12
N GLN A 12 17.49 -29.10 19.19
CA GLN A 12 17.17 -29.54 20.54
C GLN A 12 15.65 -29.80 20.73
N LEU A 13 14.79 -29.06 20.05
CA LEU A 13 13.35 -29.32 20.04
C LEU A 13 12.99 -30.56 19.20
N ASP A 14 13.74 -30.87 18.13
CA ASP A 14 13.57 -32.13 17.37
C ASP A 14 13.98 -33.34 18.19
N GLU A 15 15.11 -33.25 18.89
CA GLU A 15 15.56 -34.29 19.81
C GLU A 15 14.55 -34.51 20.95
N LEU A 16 14.05 -33.42 21.56
CA LEU A 16 13.06 -33.52 22.63
C LEU A 16 11.74 -34.15 22.14
N MET A 17 11.28 -33.78 20.94
CA MET A 17 10.12 -34.42 20.29
C MET A 17 10.36 -35.93 20.10
N ALA A 18 11.52 -36.32 19.57
CA ALA A 18 11.85 -37.72 19.33
C ALA A 18 12.00 -38.55 20.61
N VAL A 19 12.50 -37.95 21.70
CA VAL A 19 12.54 -38.58 23.02
C VAL A 19 11.13 -38.74 23.59
N ALA A 20 10.30 -37.69 23.52
CA ALA A 20 8.93 -37.73 24.03
C ALA A 20 8.07 -38.77 23.29
N MET A 21 8.17 -38.87 21.98
CA MET A 21 7.44 -39.91 21.21
C MET A 21 7.86 -41.33 21.59
N ARG A 22 9.17 -41.58 21.78
CA ARG A 22 9.67 -42.89 22.24
C ARG A 22 9.19 -43.20 23.65
N MET A 23 9.29 -42.24 24.56
CA MET A 23 8.85 -42.37 25.94
C MET A 23 7.35 -42.66 26.02
N GLN A 24 6.53 -42.02 25.20
CA GLN A 24 5.10 -42.32 25.09
C GLN A 24 4.89 -43.77 24.64
N SER A 25 5.52 -44.19 23.55
CA SER A 25 5.35 -45.55 23.00
C SER A 25 5.77 -46.63 24.01
N ASP A 26 6.87 -46.43 24.72
CA ASP A 26 7.37 -47.42 25.68
C ASP A 26 6.52 -47.45 26.95
N SER A 27 6.08 -46.30 27.46
CA SER A 27 5.18 -46.24 28.62
C SER A 27 3.79 -46.81 28.32
N GLU A 28 3.27 -46.67 27.09
CA GLU A 28 2.02 -47.32 26.67
C GLU A 28 2.13 -48.85 26.67
N LYS A 29 3.25 -49.40 26.20
CA LYS A 29 3.52 -50.86 26.26
C LYS A 29 3.64 -51.37 27.70
N MET A 30 4.17 -50.55 28.59
CA MET A 30 4.33 -50.87 30.02
C MET A 30 3.05 -50.63 30.85
N GLY A 31 2.02 -50.01 30.27
CA GLY A 31 0.79 -49.65 30.99
C GLY A 31 0.94 -48.43 31.91
N GLU A 32 2.03 -47.66 31.79
CA GLU A 32 2.33 -46.48 32.62
C GLU A 32 1.62 -45.23 32.08
N ARG A 33 0.30 -45.18 32.30
CA ARG A 33 -0.55 -44.09 31.80
C ARG A 33 -0.09 -42.67 32.18
N PRO A 34 0.40 -42.38 33.41
CA PRO A 34 0.88 -41.04 33.75
C PRO A 34 2.08 -40.60 32.92
N VAL A 35 3.00 -41.52 32.61
CA VAL A 35 4.22 -41.24 31.84
C VAL A 35 3.89 -41.00 30.38
N SER A 36 2.97 -41.79 29.80
CA SER A 36 2.45 -41.57 28.45
C SER A 36 1.79 -40.20 28.30
N LEU A 37 0.95 -39.80 29.26
CA LEU A 37 0.28 -38.50 29.23
C LEU A 37 1.27 -37.33 29.34
N PHE A 38 2.27 -37.45 30.21
CA PHE A 38 3.32 -36.44 30.32
C PHE A 38 4.13 -36.35 29.01
N ALA A 39 4.51 -37.49 28.42
CA ALA A 39 5.22 -37.53 27.15
C ALA A 39 4.42 -36.87 26.02
N TYR A 40 3.10 -37.10 25.98
CA TYR A 40 2.20 -36.42 25.04
C TYR A 40 2.15 -34.91 25.28
N ALA A 41 2.03 -34.46 26.54
CA ALA A 41 2.02 -33.04 26.87
C ALA A 41 3.32 -32.32 26.45
N VAL A 42 4.47 -32.99 26.59
CA VAL A 42 5.77 -32.48 26.11
C VAL A 42 5.76 -32.32 24.58
N GLN A 43 5.17 -33.25 23.83
CA GLN A 43 5.05 -33.12 22.37
C GLN A 43 4.24 -31.89 21.97
N ILE A 44 3.09 -31.66 22.62
CA ILE A 44 2.26 -30.47 22.38
C ILE A 44 3.04 -29.20 22.67
N ALA A 45 3.71 -29.12 23.82
CA ALA A 45 4.53 -27.95 24.17
C ALA A 45 5.64 -27.68 23.14
N VAL A 46 6.28 -28.74 22.61
CA VAL A 46 7.28 -28.59 21.55
C VAL A 46 6.68 -28.03 20.26
N LEU A 47 5.48 -28.47 19.87
CA LEU A 47 4.78 -27.94 18.69
C LEU A 47 4.43 -26.46 18.88
N GLU A 48 3.88 -26.09 20.03
CA GLU A 48 3.53 -24.70 20.36
C GLU A 48 4.77 -23.79 20.32
N ILE A 49 5.89 -24.22 20.89
CA ILE A 49 7.15 -23.45 20.86
C ILE A 49 7.61 -23.22 19.41
N ARG A 50 7.48 -24.21 18.53
CA ARG A 50 7.86 -24.07 17.11
C ARG A 50 6.97 -23.06 16.40
N GLU A 51 5.66 -23.16 16.62
CA GLU A 51 4.70 -22.24 16.00
C GLU A 51 4.97 -20.79 16.43
N VAL A 52 5.20 -20.56 17.73
CA VAL A 52 5.52 -19.24 18.26
C VAL A 52 6.81 -18.68 17.66
N ARG A 53 7.84 -19.52 17.47
CA ARG A 53 9.08 -19.09 16.82
C ARG A 53 8.89 -18.72 15.36
N SER A 54 8.14 -19.54 14.61
CA SER A 54 7.84 -19.24 13.21
C SER A 54 7.12 -17.89 13.08
N LYS A 55 6.14 -17.62 13.94
CA LYS A 55 5.43 -16.33 13.99
C LYS A 55 6.36 -15.17 14.36
N TYR A 56 7.29 -15.40 15.29
CA TYR A 56 8.26 -14.39 15.68
C TYR A 56 9.23 -14.04 14.54
N GLU A 57 9.72 -15.04 13.81
CA GLU A 57 10.58 -14.85 12.63
C GLU A 57 9.85 -14.09 11.51
N GLU A 58 8.58 -14.42 11.27
CA GLU A 58 7.74 -13.70 10.30
C GLU A 58 7.55 -12.24 10.71
N LEU A 59 7.19 -11.97 11.98
CA LEU A 59 7.07 -10.61 12.51
C LEU A 59 8.41 -9.85 12.43
N GLN A 60 9.53 -10.54 12.65
CA GLN A 60 10.84 -9.93 12.53
C GLN A 60 11.14 -9.51 11.08
N SER A 61 10.77 -10.34 10.10
CA SER A 61 10.88 -10.00 8.68
C SER A 61 10.00 -8.80 8.32
N GLN A 62 8.73 -8.80 8.75
CA GLN A 62 7.80 -7.70 8.50
C GLN A 62 8.29 -6.37 9.09
N ASN A 63 8.87 -6.42 10.30
CA ASN A 63 9.46 -5.23 10.92
C ASN A 63 10.67 -4.69 10.16
N ALA A 64 11.50 -5.57 9.60
CA ALA A 64 12.63 -5.17 8.76
C ALA A 64 12.16 -4.49 7.47
N ASP A 65 11.16 -5.06 6.80
CA ASP A 65 10.57 -4.48 5.59
C ASP A 65 9.93 -3.12 5.86
N MET A 66 9.20 -3.00 6.98
CA MET A 66 8.58 -1.74 7.39
C MET A 66 9.64 -0.65 7.69
N ALA A 67 10.77 -1.00 8.31
CA ALA A 67 11.87 -0.07 8.53
C ALA A 67 12.49 0.45 7.22
N VAL A 68 12.60 -0.41 6.20
CA VAL A 68 13.05 -0.01 4.85
C VAL A 68 12.05 0.95 4.21
N GLN A 69 10.76 0.65 4.27
CA GLN A 69 9.71 1.52 3.74
C GLN A 69 9.71 2.90 4.39
N LEU A 70 9.87 2.95 5.73
CA LEU A 70 9.97 4.21 6.47
C LEU A 70 11.19 5.03 6.02
N THR A 71 12.35 4.40 5.89
CA THR A 71 13.58 5.07 5.43
C THR A 71 13.42 5.66 4.03
N ASN A 72 12.76 4.93 3.13
CA ASN A 72 12.48 5.41 1.77
C ASN A 72 11.48 6.59 1.78
N ALA A 73 10.42 6.49 2.59
CA ALA A 73 9.44 7.56 2.73
C ALA A 73 10.07 8.82 3.33
N GLU A 74 10.92 8.68 4.36
CA GLU A 74 11.66 9.79 4.95
C GLU A 74 12.61 10.46 3.96
N SER A 75 13.30 9.67 3.13
CA SER A 75 14.18 10.19 2.09
C SER A 75 13.39 11.01 1.06
N LYS A 76 12.24 10.49 0.61
CA LYS A 76 11.33 11.20 -0.29
C LYS A 76 10.80 12.49 0.33
N CYS A 77 10.36 12.45 1.59
CA CYS A 77 9.91 13.65 2.30
C CYS A 77 11.02 14.69 2.42
N ARG A 78 12.27 14.26 2.66
CA ARG A 78 13.44 15.15 2.73
C ARG A 78 13.75 15.80 1.39
N GLU A 79 13.68 15.05 0.30
CA GLU A 79 13.83 15.59 -1.07
C GLU A 79 12.77 16.65 -1.36
N LEU A 80 11.50 16.34 -1.06
CA LEU A 80 10.39 17.26 -1.23
C LEU A 80 10.55 18.53 -0.38
N ALA A 81 10.96 18.39 0.89
CA ALA A 81 11.20 19.50 1.81
C ALA A 81 12.41 20.37 1.40
N ALA A 82 13.41 19.78 0.74
CA ALA A 82 14.54 20.51 0.15
C ALA A 82 14.16 21.33 -1.10
N GLY A 83 12.88 21.38 -1.46
CA GLY A 83 12.40 22.16 -2.60
C GLY A 83 12.57 21.48 -3.95
N HIS A 84 12.90 20.17 -3.98
CA HIS A 84 12.88 19.35 -5.20
C HIS A 84 11.46 18.95 -5.61
N TRP A 85 10.46 19.78 -5.30
CA TRP A 85 9.17 19.68 -5.96
C TRP A 85 9.40 19.73 -7.47
N PRO A 86 8.80 18.82 -8.26
CA PRO A 86 8.83 18.96 -9.70
C PRO A 86 8.14 20.27 -10.02
N ARG A 87 8.94 21.31 -10.27
CA ARG A 87 8.44 22.60 -10.69
C ARG A 87 7.66 22.37 -11.98
N LEU A 88 6.48 22.95 -12.04
CA LEU A 88 5.66 22.95 -13.24
C LEU A 88 6.48 23.55 -14.38
N GLN A 89 6.89 22.70 -15.33
CA GLN A 89 7.62 23.15 -16.51
C GLN A 89 6.64 23.50 -17.61
N GLU A 90 7.05 24.35 -18.55
CA GLU A 90 6.21 24.72 -19.70
C GLU A 90 5.80 23.50 -20.54
N GLN A 91 6.66 22.47 -20.62
CA GLN A 91 6.30 21.20 -21.25
C GLN A 91 5.12 20.50 -20.54
N ASP A 92 5.04 20.61 -19.21
CA ASP A 92 4.00 19.98 -18.40
C ASP A 92 2.67 20.69 -18.63
N ILE A 93 2.72 22.01 -18.73
CA ILE A 93 1.53 22.80 -19.04
C ILE A 93 1.06 22.53 -20.48
N ASN A 94 1.97 22.42 -21.44
CA ASN A 94 1.61 22.09 -22.82
C ASN A 94 1.03 20.67 -22.95
N ALA A 95 1.60 19.70 -22.23
CA ALA A 95 1.05 18.35 -22.14
C ALA A 95 -0.34 18.35 -21.48
N LEU A 96 -0.54 19.15 -20.44
CA LEU A 96 -1.84 19.31 -19.77
C LEU A 96 -2.89 19.92 -20.72
N MET A 97 -2.55 20.97 -21.46
CA MET A 97 -3.48 21.58 -22.44
C MET A 97 -3.87 20.57 -23.52
N ARG A 98 -2.88 19.86 -24.08
CA ARG A 98 -3.12 18.83 -25.09
C ARG A 98 -3.94 17.65 -24.55
N PHE A 99 -3.74 17.30 -23.28
CA PHE A 99 -4.57 16.32 -22.60
C PHE A 99 -6.01 16.81 -22.40
N ASN A 100 -6.21 18.07 -22.06
CA ASN A 100 -7.54 18.68 -21.94
C ASN A 100 -8.31 18.64 -23.27
N GLU A 101 -7.64 19.02 -24.36
CA GLU A 101 -8.23 19.00 -25.71
C GLU A 101 -8.63 17.58 -26.17
N THR A 102 -7.81 16.58 -25.83
CA THR A 102 -8.00 15.18 -26.28
C THR A 102 -8.84 14.34 -25.32
N CYS A 103 -9.16 14.85 -24.11
CA CYS A 103 -10.01 14.12 -23.17
C CYS A 103 -11.48 14.08 -23.65
N GLU A 104 -11.87 14.94 -24.59
CA GLU A 104 -13.26 15.09 -25.07
C GLU A 104 -13.56 14.32 -26.37
N ASP A 105 -12.55 13.81 -27.08
CA ASP A 105 -12.72 13.25 -28.45
C ASP A 105 -12.99 11.74 -28.50
N GLY A 106 -12.74 11.01 -27.40
CA GLY A 106 -12.97 9.56 -27.30
C GLY A 106 -11.91 8.70 -27.99
N GLU A 107 -10.88 9.31 -28.57
CA GLU A 107 -9.65 8.64 -29.00
C GLU A 107 -8.65 8.63 -27.83
N GLY A 108 -7.68 7.73 -27.83
CA GLY A 108 -6.69 7.67 -26.74
C GLY A 108 -5.93 9.00 -26.57
N TYR A 109 -5.36 9.24 -25.39
CA TYR A 109 -4.64 10.49 -25.14
C TYR A 109 -3.47 10.69 -26.11
N ASP A 110 -3.48 11.76 -26.90
CA ASP A 110 -2.38 12.17 -27.81
C ASP A 110 -1.19 12.79 -27.04
N ILE A 111 -1.00 12.36 -25.80
CA ILE A 111 0.15 12.69 -24.98
C ILE A 111 0.86 11.38 -24.63
N GLY A 112 2.16 11.32 -24.95
CA GLY A 112 2.95 10.11 -24.74
C GLY A 112 2.90 9.60 -23.30
N ALA A 113 3.11 8.29 -23.10
CA ALA A 113 2.99 7.64 -21.80
C ALA A 113 3.87 8.28 -20.70
N GLU A 114 5.05 8.78 -21.07
CA GLU A 114 5.95 9.52 -20.15
C GLU A 114 5.36 10.86 -19.71
N ALA A 115 4.79 11.64 -20.65
CA ALA A 115 4.14 12.91 -20.34
C ALA A 115 2.91 12.68 -19.44
N MET A 116 2.11 11.67 -19.74
CA MET A 116 0.98 11.28 -18.90
C MET A 116 1.42 10.85 -17.49
N ALA A 117 2.47 10.02 -17.38
CA ALA A 117 3.00 9.61 -16.08
C ALA A 117 3.49 10.81 -15.26
N ARG A 118 4.14 11.78 -15.92
CA ARG A 118 4.61 13.02 -15.31
C ARG A 118 3.47 13.93 -14.85
N LEU A 119 2.42 14.10 -15.65
CA LEU A 119 1.21 14.85 -15.23
C LEU A 119 0.57 14.23 -13.98
N VAL A 120 0.54 12.90 -13.90
CA VAL A 120 0.04 12.18 -12.72
C VAL A 120 0.98 12.33 -11.51
N GLU A 121 2.29 12.31 -11.73
CA GLU A 121 3.29 12.49 -10.67
C GLU A 121 3.21 13.89 -10.03
N ILE A 122 3.01 14.93 -10.84
CA ILE A 122 2.87 16.32 -10.38
C ILE A 122 1.47 16.57 -9.78
N GLY A 123 0.51 15.69 -10.04
CA GLY A 123 -0.86 15.78 -9.53
C GLY A 123 -1.78 16.65 -10.39
N LEU A 124 -1.45 16.88 -11.66
CA LEU A 124 -2.33 17.59 -12.62
C LEU A 124 -3.38 16.64 -13.20
N ALA A 125 -3.04 15.35 -13.35
CA ALA A 125 -3.94 14.30 -13.84
C ALA A 125 -4.11 13.16 -12.82
N GLY A 126 -5.30 12.57 -12.78
CA GLY A 126 -5.69 11.47 -11.91
C GLY A 126 -5.74 10.12 -12.64
N LYS A 127 -5.67 9.03 -11.88
CA LYS A 127 -5.92 7.67 -12.38
C LYS A 127 -7.33 7.25 -12.01
N GLY A 128 -8.22 7.16 -12.99
CA GLY A 128 -9.56 6.62 -12.84
C GLY A 128 -9.65 5.11 -13.08
N PRO A 129 -10.86 4.54 -12.98
CA PRO A 129 -11.14 3.15 -13.30
C PRO A 129 -10.80 2.81 -14.76
N HIS A 130 -10.46 1.53 -15.03
CA HIS A 130 -10.22 1.00 -16.38
C HIS A 130 -9.14 1.73 -17.21
N GLY A 131 -8.19 2.41 -16.56
CA GLY A 131 -7.10 3.10 -17.25
C GLY A 131 -7.46 4.49 -17.77
N ILE A 132 -8.69 4.94 -17.55
CA ILE A 132 -9.13 6.30 -17.85
C ILE A 132 -8.37 7.27 -16.95
N ARG A 133 -7.94 8.38 -17.52
CA ARG A 133 -7.28 9.52 -16.87
C ARG A 133 -8.26 10.68 -16.86
N ASN A 134 -8.22 11.47 -15.78
CA ASN A 134 -9.04 12.66 -15.62
C ASN A 134 -8.16 13.84 -15.22
N ILE A 135 -8.57 15.06 -15.54
CA ILE A 135 -7.94 16.26 -14.99
C ILE A 135 -8.35 16.37 -13.52
N THR A 136 -7.38 16.67 -12.65
CA THR A 136 -7.63 16.92 -11.22
C THR A 136 -8.09 18.37 -11.00
N PRO A 137 -8.71 18.71 -9.86
CA PRO A 137 -8.99 20.10 -9.53
C PRO A 137 -7.76 21.02 -9.61
N PHE A 138 -6.57 20.51 -9.23
CA PHE A 138 -5.33 21.26 -9.38
C PHE A 138 -4.95 21.48 -10.86
N GLY A 139 -5.07 20.43 -11.69
CA GLY A 139 -4.87 20.55 -13.14
C GLY A 139 -5.84 21.55 -13.78
N GLN A 140 -7.12 21.52 -13.40
CA GLN A 140 -8.12 22.46 -13.90
C GLN A 140 -7.79 23.90 -13.49
N TRP A 141 -7.37 24.11 -12.25
CA TRP A 141 -6.92 25.42 -11.78
C TRP A 141 -5.73 25.94 -12.61
N VAL A 142 -4.75 25.09 -12.96
CA VAL A 142 -3.62 25.48 -13.81
C VAL A 142 -4.07 25.88 -15.22
N ILE A 143 -5.06 25.20 -15.80
CA ILE A 143 -5.64 25.53 -17.11
C ILE A 143 -6.30 26.91 -17.05
N ASN A 144 -7.22 27.11 -16.10
CA ASN A 144 -7.91 28.39 -15.90
C ASN A 144 -6.92 29.54 -15.66
N ALA A 145 -5.85 29.27 -14.90
CA ALA A 145 -4.77 30.22 -14.66
C ALA A 145 -4.00 30.63 -15.89
N ARG A 146 -3.86 29.75 -16.87
CA ARG A 146 -3.19 30.05 -18.14
C ARG A 146 -4.09 30.78 -19.13
N GLU A 147 -5.37 30.47 -19.14
CA GLU A 147 -6.36 31.10 -20.03
C GLU A 147 -6.80 32.49 -19.55
N GLY A 148 -6.36 32.90 -18.35
CA GLY A 148 -6.67 34.21 -17.78
C GLY A 148 -8.01 34.26 -17.04
N GLU A 149 -8.65 33.10 -16.85
CA GLU A 149 -9.90 32.93 -16.10
C GLU A 149 -9.63 32.64 -14.60
N VAL A 150 -8.84 33.47 -13.93
CA VAL A 150 -8.70 33.34 -12.47
C VAL A 150 -9.50 34.43 -11.79
N ASP A 151 -10.73 34.10 -11.42
CA ASP A 151 -11.27 34.63 -10.18
C ASP A 151 -10.60 33.88 -9.03
N LEU A 152 -10.02 34.60 -8.07
CA LEU A 152 -9.22 34.04 -6.95
C LEU A 152 -10.10 33.36 -5.89
N GLU A 153 -11.24 32.79 -6.28
CA GLU A 153 -12.07 32.02 -5.39
C GLU A 153 -11.34 30.75 -4.92
N PRO A 154 -11.60 30.26 -3.70
CA PRO A 154 -10.93 29.09 -3.14
C PRO A 154 -10.98 27.88 -4.07
N LEU A 155 -9.89 27.10 -4.12
CA LEU A 155 -9.82 25.84 -4.87
C LEU A 155 -11.03 24.97 -4.53
N LYS A 156 -11.86 24.66 -5.55
CA LYS A 156 -12.94 23.67 -5.43
C LYS A 156 -12.36 22.34 -4.98
N THR A 157 -12.98 21.75 -3.97
CA THR A 157 -12.60 20.44 -3.43
C THR A 157 -13.06 19.32 -4.35
N GLU A 158 -12.55 18.10 -4.13
CA GLU A 158 -13.00 16.92 -4.88
C GLU A 158 -14.50 16.67 -4.68
N GLU A 159 -15.04 16.96 -3.50
CA GLU A 159 -16.47 16.85 -3.21
C GLU A 159 -17.29 17.83 -4.06
N ASP A 160 -16.79 19.05 -4.27
CA ASP A 160 -17.43 20.04 -5.14
C ASP A 160 -17.49 19.56 -6.59
N ASN A 161 -16.40 18.97 -7.09
CA ASN A 161 -16.34 18.42 -8.45
C ASN A 161 -17.27 17.22 -8.64
N ILE A 162 -17.36 16.34 -7.65
CA ILE A 162 -18.28 15.19 -7.68
C ILE A 162 -19.73 15.69 -7.69
N ALA A 163 -20.06 16.68 -6.87
CA ALA A 163 -21.39 17.28 -6.81
C ALA A 163 -21.78 17.93 -8.15
N GLU A 164 -20.87 18.70 -8.74
CA GLU A 164 -21.09 19.38 -10.03
C GLU A 164 -21.23 18.39 -11.18
N SER A 165 -20.39 17.34 -11.20
CA SER A 165 -20.47 16.26 -12.18
C SER A 165 -21.78 15.48 -12.07
N ALA A 166 -22.24 15.21 -10.84
CA ALA A 166 -23.53 14.58 -10.59
C ALA A 166 -24.70 15.47 -11.07
N LEU A 167 -24.58 16.80 -10.91
CA LEU A 167 -25.55 17.77 -11.38
C LEU A 167 -25.61 17.80 -12.92
N ARG A 168 -24.47 17.86 -13.61
CA ARG A 168 -24.40 17.77 -15.09
C ARG A 168 -24.98 16.46 -15.61
N MET A 169 -24.66 15.34 -14.97
CA MET A 169 -25.24 14.03 -15.32
C MET A 169 -26.75 13.99 -15.11
N ALA A 170 -27.26 14.64 -14.06
CA ALA A 170 -28.69 14.78 -13.84
C ALA A 170 -29.36 15.65 -14.91
N GLN A 171 -28.73 16.76 -15.33
CA GLN A 171 -29.22 17.65 -16.39
C GLN A 171 -29.26 16.96 -17.77
N LEU A 172 -28.25 16.16 -18.10
CA LEU A 172 -28.23 15.36 -19.33
C LEU A 172 -29.33 14.29 -19.36
N ARG A 173 -29.71 13.75 -18.19
CA ARG A 173 -30.82 12.79 -18.06
C ARG A 173 -32.20 13.44 -18.16
N THR A 174 -32.33 14.73 -17.84
CA THR A 174 -33.62 15.44 -17.88
C THR A 174 -33.86 16.19 -19.19
N GLY A 175 -32.91 16.18 -20.13
CA GLY A 175 -33.08 16.80 -21.45
C GLY A 175 -33.18 18.33 -21.41
N ALA A 176 -32.65 18.97 -20.36
CA ALA A 176 -32.57 20.42 -20.25
C ALA A 176 -31.25 20.93 -20.84
N ALA A 177 -31.10 20.80 -22.16
CA ALA A 177 -30.14 21.59 -22.93
C ALA A 177 -30.95 22.57 -23.78
N GLN A 178 -30.96 23.84 -23.38
CA GLN A 178 -31.19 24.97 -24.28
C GLN A 178 -29.88 25.69 -24.47
#